data_AF-A0A1Q7Z6Y4-F1
#
_entry.id   AF-A0A1Q7Z6Y4-F1
#
_cell.length_a   1.000
_cell.length_b   1.000
_cell.length_c   1.000
_cell.angle_alpha   90.00
_cell.angle_beta   90.00
_cell.angle_gamma   90.00
#
_symmetry.space_group_name_H-M   'P 1'
#
loop_
_entity.id
_entity.type
_entity.pdbx_description
1 polymer ?
#
loop_
_entity_poly.entity_id
_entity_poly.type
_entity_poly.pdbx_seq_one_letter_code
_entity_poly.pdbx_strand_id
1 'polypeptide(L)'
;MRNRLLLAAAVMVCVACGSSQSGGGSVAPPPPAGGQGDAGSPSGGSGSDAGSVGTPDAGSGTDSGGSPDGGSSGSGGGTTVTAEQLTSGEKAQVLALDDQNVYWASYENAGGWRNWHYRIFAQSKSGSVPVPISEGAGAMINWLVARDGFVNWSMATCPVSCDTADYRTHVYRQPNGGKAYFAQSAYSSFDGCIVRANPNGAGATCIDRGKHSYIDVKVDDTHVYFIRDGDVWRLPRQ
;
A
#
# COMPACT_ATOMS: atom_id res chain seq x y z
N MET A 1 -28.75 -13.59 -61.48
CA MET A 1 -28.83 -14.17 -60.12
C MET A 1 -27.76 -15.23 -59.96
N ARG A 2 -26.76 -15.04 -59.07
CA ARG A 2 -26.11 -16.14 -58.33
C ARG A 2 -25.06 -15.60 -57.34
N ASN A 3 -25.41 -15.85 -56.09
CA ASN A 3 -24.71 -15.87 -54.80
C ASN A 3 -23.25 -15.40 -54.70
N ARG A 4 -23.06 -14.39 -53.84
CA ARG A 4 -21.82 -14.12 -53.11
C ARG A 4 -21.73 -15.07 -51.91
N LEU A 5 -20.67 -15.88 -51.85
CA LEU A 5 -20.29 -16.61 -50.64
C LEU A 5 -19.24 -15.77 -49.89
N LEU A 6 -19.57 -15.37 -48.66
CA LEU A 6 -18.64 -14.75 -47.71
C LEU A 6 -17.84 -15.87 -47.03
N LEU A 7 -16.51 -15.87 -47.21
CA LEU A 7 -15.61 -16.68 -46.38
C LEU A 7 -15.27 -15.88 -45.11
N ALA A 8 -15.70 -16.40 -43.96
CA ALA A 8 -15.25 -15.92 -42.66
C ALA A 8 -13.89 -16.56 -42.33
N ALA A 9 -12.85 -15.75 -42.19
CA ALA A 9 -11.54 -16.18 -41.69
C ALA A 9 -11.58 -16.25 -40.16
N ALA A 10 -11.52 -17.46 -39.60
CA ALA A 10 -11.33 -17.69 -38.19
C ALA A 10 -9.84 -17.47 -37.85
N VAL A 11 -9.55 -16.45 -37.04
CA VAL A 11 -8.21 -16.21 -36.48
C VAL A 11 -8.02 -17.13 -35.28
N MET A 12 -7.15 -18.13 -35.45
CA MET A 12 -6.74 -19.05 -34.41
C MET A 12 -5.52 -18.47 -33.68
N VAL A 13 -5.69 -18.10 -32.41
CA VAL A 13 -4.59 -17.64 -31.54
C VAL A 13 -3.96 -18.88 -30.89
N CYS A 14 -2.78 -19.27 -31.35
CA CYS A 14 -1.95 -20.27 -30.67
C CYS A 14 -1.19 -19.62 -29.51
N VAL A 15 -1.59 -19.91 -28.27
CA VAL A 15 -0.78 -19.65 -27.08
C VAL A 15 0.20 -20.80 -26.94
N ALA A 16 1.47 -20.55 -27.25
CA ALA A 16 2.54 -21.51 -27.00
C ALA A 16 2.83 -21.59 -25.49
N CYS A 17 2.49 -22.72 -24.86
CA CYS A 17 3.02 -23.10 -23.56
C CYS A 17 4.48 -23.53 -23.74
N GLY A 18 5.43 -22.70 -23.32
CA GLY A 18 6.82 -23.09 -23.19
C GLY A 18 7.00 -24.01 -21.99
N SER A 19 7.32 -25.27 -22.25
CA SER A 19 7.75 -26.27 -21.26
C SER A 19 9.19 -26.00 -20.84
N SER A 20 9.40 -25.51 -19.61
CA SER A 20 10.73 -25.36 -19.01
C SER A 20 11.26 -26.72 -18.55
N GLN A 21 12.23 -27.22 -19.30
CA GLN A 21 12.98 -28.44 -19.06
C GLN A 21 13.96 -28.23 -17.89
N SER A 22 13.83 -29.05 -16.85
CA SER A 22 14.74 -29.10 -15.71
C SER A 22 16.10 -29.68 -16.12
N GLY A 23 17.13 -28.84 -16.25
CA GLY A 23 18.53 -29.25 -16.38
C GLY A 23 19.29 -28.95 -15.09
N GLY A 24 19.65 -29.99 -14.35
CA GLY A 24 20.45 -29.89 -13.14
C GLY A 24 21.92 -29.53 -13.44
N GLY A 25 22.44 -28.55 -12.71
CA GLY A 25 23.85 -28.24 -12.60
C GLY A 25 24.15 -27.85 -11.16
N SER A 26 24.71 -28.79 -10.39
CA SER A 26 25.16 -28.57 -9.02
C SER A 26 26.42 -27.70 -9.03
N VAL A 27 26.31 -26.46 -8.54
CA VAL A 27 27.47 -25.62 -8.23
C VAL A 27 27.60 -25.55 -6.71
N ALA A 28 28.79 -25.91 -6.21
CA ALA A 28 29.12 -25.95 -4.80
C ALA A 28 29.06 -24.55 -4.15
N PRO A 29 28.68 -24.43 -2.86
CA PRO A 29 28.68 -23.16 -2.15
C PRO A 29 30.11 -22.68 -1.84
N PRO A 30 30.38 -21.36 -1.88
CA PRO A 30 31.65 -20.79 -1.42
C PRO A 30 31.76 -20.84 0.12
N PRO A 31 33.00 -20.88 0.67
CA PRO A 31 33.21 -20.94 2.12
C PRO A 31 32.82 -19.63 2.83
N PRO A 32 32.49 -19.67 4.14
CA PRO A 32 32.13 -18.49 4.90
C PRO A 32 33.37 -17.66 5.25
N ALA A 33 33.38 -16.39 4.86
CA ALA A 33 34.31 -15.40 5.38
C ALA A 33 33.71 -14.78 6.66
N GLY A 34 34.36 -15.03 7.79
CA GLY A 34 34.10 -14.32 9.05
C GLY A 34 34.54 -12.86 8.98
N GLY A 35 33.96 -12.03 9.85
CA GLY A 35 34.30 -10.61 9.95
C GLY A 35 33.39 -9.89 10.92
N GLN A 36 33.76 -9.98 12.19
CA GLN A 36 33.15 -9.36 13.35
C GLN A 36 33.29 -7.83 13.34
N GLY A 37 32.28 -7.13 13.82
CA GLY A 37 32.30 -5.67 13.99
C GLY A 37 31.11 -5.20 14.82
N ASP A 38 31.26 -5.27 16.14
CA ASP A 38 30.35 -4.69 17.13
C ASP A 38 30.35 -3.17 17.03
N ALA A 39 29.17 -2.55 16.97
CA ALA A 39 28.99 -1.13 17.28
C ALA A 39 27.74 -0.98 18.16
N GLY A 40 28.00 -0.55 19.39
CA GLY A 40 27.13 -0.66 20.54
C GLY A 40 25.88 0.22 20.54
N SER A 41 24.94 -0.22 21.37
CA SER A 41 23.85 0.58 21.91
C SER A 41 24.38 1.67 22.85
N PRO A 42 23.65 2.79 22.97
CA PRO A 42 23.54 3.45 24.26
C PRO A 42 22.13 3.27 24.82
N SER A 43 22.08 2.58 25.95
CA SER A 43 21.03 2.64 26.95
C SER A 43 21.42 3.62 28.05
N GLY A 44 20.42 4.30 28.62
CA GLY A 44 20.44 4.76 30.01
C GLY A 44 20.77 6.24 30.24
N GLY A 45 19.86 6.93 30.94
CA GLY A 45 20.15 8.24 31.53
C GLY A 45 18.91 9.02 31.97
N SER A 46 18.14 8.49 32.94
CA SER A 46 17.25 9.30 33.77
C SER A 46 18.07 10.11 34.77
N GLY A 47 17.72 11.37 35.01
CA GLY A 47 18.32 12.20 36.06
C GLY A 47 17.50 13.47 36.30
N SER A 48 16.84 13.50 37.44
CA SER A 48 16.00 14.58 37.95
C SER A 48 16.82 15.71 38.61
N ASP A 49 16.24 16.90 38.57
CA ASP A 49 16.21 18.00 39.55
C ASP A 49 17.47 18.68 40.14
N ALA A 50 17.24 19.98 40.34
CA ALA A 50 17.79 20.91 41.35
C ALA A 50 18.90 21.87 40.90
N GLY A 51 18.51 23.14 40.76
CA GLY A 51 19.40 24.29 40.61
C GLY A 51 18.63 25.58 40.89
N SER A 52 18.44 25.88 42.17
CA SER A 52 17.77 27.05 42.74
C SER A 52 18.62 28.32 42.62
N VAL A 53 18.02 29.40 42.11
CA VAL A 53 18.40 30.82 42.30
C VAL A 53 17.14 31.61 41.94
N GLY A 54 16.55 32.51 42.70
CA GLY A 54 16.88 33.16 43.97
C GLY A 54 16.14 34.50 43.95
N THR A 55 15.08 34.65 44.75
CA THR A 55 14.49 35.94 45.13
C THR A 55 13.66 35.74 46.39
N PRO A 56 14.01 36.37 47.53
CA PRO A 56 13.09 36.54 48.63
C PRO A 56 12.45 37.93 48.53
N ASP A 57 11.13 38.02 48.65
CA ASP A 57 10.57 39.15 49.37
C ASP A 57 9.19 38.89 49.97
N ALA A 58 8.93 39.67 51.01
CA ALA A 58 8.14 39.42 52.19
C ALA A 58 6.60 39.33 52.03
N GLY A 59 5.97 38.74 53.05
CA GLY A 59 4.54 38.92 53.29
C GLY A 59 3.94 37.90 54.27
N SER A 60 4.11 38.13 55.56
CA SER A 60 3.36 37.45 56.63
C SER A 60 1.94 38.03 56.74
N GLY A 61 0.91 37.18 56.73
CA GLY A 61 -0.47 37.55 57.02
C GLY A 61 -1.29 36.33 57.41
N THR A 62 -1.93 36.41 58.57
CA THR A 62 -2.69 35.38 59.26
C THR A 62 -4.14 35.28 58.76
N ASP A 63 -4.83 34.22 59.23
CA ASP A 63 -6.28 34.11 59.48
C ASP A 63 -7.20 33.46 58.43
N SER A 64 -7.61 32.25 58.79
CA SER A 64 -8.98 31.73 58.92
C SER A 64 -10.15 32.43 58.21
N GLY A 65 -10.84 31.64 57.37
CA GLY A 65 -12.32 31.60 57.33
C GLY A 65 -13.03 32.55 56.37
N GLY A 66 -13.85 31.99 55.48
CA GLY A 66 -14.92 32.71 54.80
C GLY A 66 -15.08 32.37 53.32
N SER A 67 -16.14 31.63 52.99
CA SER A 67 -16.83 31.72 51.70
C SER A 67 -18.00 32.72 51.87
N PRO A 68 -18.61 33.36 50.85
CA PRO A 68 -18.42 33.25 49.40
C PRO A 68 -18.37 34.61 48.65
N ASP A 69 -18.41 34.51 47.31
CA ASP A 69 -18.88 35.45 46.28
C ASP A 69 -17.87 36.27 45.45
N GLY A 70 -17.96 36.02 44.13
CA GLY A 70 -17.81 37.05 43.09
C GLY A 70 -16.52 37.02 42.28
N GLY A 71 -16.51 36.30 41.16
CA GLY A 71 -15.39 36.41 40.21
C GLY A 71 -15.54 35.53 38.98
N SER A 72 -16.37 35.96 38.02
CA SER A 72 -16.37 35.44 36.66
C SER A 72 -15.01 35.71 36.02
N SER A 73 -14.28 34.66 35.60
CA SER A 73 -13.40 34.68 34.41
C SER A 73 -12.69 33.35 34.26
N GLY A 74 -12.92 32.69 33.13
CA GLY A 74 -12.16 31.52 32.73
C GLY A 74 -13.00 30.51 31.98
N SER A 75 -13.42 30.89 30.77
CA SER A 75 -13.86 29.93 29.74
C SER A 75 -12.74 28.91 29.51
N GLY A 76 -12.74 27.82 30.26
CA GLY A 76 -12.11 26.56 29.88
C GLY A 76 -12.96 25.90 28.82
N GLY A 77 -13.10 26.56 27.67
CA GLY A 77 -13.77 26.00 26.49
C GLY A 77 -12.91 24.88 25.94
N GLY A 78 -12.92 23.73 26.62
CA GLY A 78 -12.44 22.48 26.05
C GLY A 78 -13.31 22.20 24.84
N THR A 79 -12.76 22.38 23.64
CA THR A 79 -13.40 21.91 22.42
C THR A 79 -13.60 20.41 22.58
N THR A 80 -14.85 20.00 22.74
CA THR A 80 -15.22 18.59 22.78
C THR A 80 -14.76 17.97 21.47
N VAL A 81 -13.74 17.12 21.52
CA VAL A 81 -13.28 16.33 20.38
C VAL A 81 -14.31 15.22 20.20
N THR A 82 -15.19 15.38 19.22
CA THR A 82 -16.17 14.36 18.85
C THR A 82 -15.54 13.46 17.80
N ALA A 83 -15.60 12.14 18.00
CA ALA A 83 -15.16 11.18 17.00
C ALA A 83 -16.04 11.28 15.74
N GLU A 84 -15.40 11.40 14.57
CA GLU A 84 -16.09 11.36 13.28
C GLU A 84 -16.23 9.91 12.81
N GLN A 85 -17.44 9.51 12.43
CA GLN A 85 -17.67 8.21 11.80
C GLN A 85 -17.42 8.31 10.29
N LEU A 86 -16.30 7.73 9.82
CA LEU A 86 -15.94 7.76 8.40
C LEU A 86 -16.74 6.78 7.52
N THR A 87 -17.20 5.67 8.10
CA THR A 87 -18.01 4.66 7.41
C THR A 87 -18.91 3.86 8.36
N SER A 88 -19.93 3.20 7.83
CA SER A 88 -20.91 2.39 8.57
C SER A 88 -21.20 1.08 7.84
N GLY A 89 -21.30 -0.03 8.58
CA GLY A 89 -21.64 -1.34 8.01
C GLY A 89 -20.49 -2.12 7.36
N GLU A 90 -19.30 -1.54 7.21
CA GLU A 90 -18.17 -2.13 6.46
C GLU A 90 -17.46 -3.30 7.16
N LYS A 91 -17.79 -3.61 8.42
CA LYS A 91 -17.17 -4.70 9.21
C LYS A 91 -15.63 -4.66 9.20
N ALA A 92 -15.05 -3.47 9.35
CA ALA A 92 -13.60 -3.28 9.39
C ALA A 92 -12.95 -4.09 10.52
N GLN A 93 -11.84 -4.78 10.22
CA GLN A 93 -11.13 -5.69 11.14
C GLN A 93 -9.76 -5.15 11.52
N VAL A 94 -9.03 -4.61 10.54
CA VAL A 94 -7.73 -3.97 10.73
C VAL A 94 -7.67 -2.74 9.83
N LEU A 95 -6.92 -1.72 10.25
CA LEU A 95 -6.77 -0.46 9.51
C LEU A 95 -5.31 -0.06 9.38
N ALA A 96 -5.03 0.72 8.35
CA ALA A 96 -3.75 1.39 8.12
C ALA A 96 -3.99 2.80 7.60
N LEU A 97 -2.97 3.65 7.67
CA LEU A 97 -3.03 5.05 7.27
C LEU A 97 -1.76 5.36 6.49
N ASP A 98 -1.87 6.16 5.43
CA ASP A 98 -0.74 6.91 4.87
C ASP A 98 -1.03 8.42 4.97
N ASP A 99 -0.33 9.28 4.23
CA ASP A 99 -0.55 10.72 4.31
C ASP A 99 -1.94 11.14 3.78
N GLN A 100 -2.49 10.42 2.80
CA GLN A 100 -3.68 10.83 2.05
C GLN A 100 -4.94 10.03 2.40
N ASN A 101 -4.80 8.78 2.85
CA ASN A 101 -5.89 7.82 2.92
C ASN A 101 -5.94 7.07 4.24
N VAL A 102 -7.15 6.59 4.54
CA VAL A 102 -7.44 5.55 5.51
C VAL A 102 -7.72 4.26 4.74
N TYR A 103 -7.07 3.18 5.15
CA TYR A 103 -7.27 1.85 4.61
C TYR A 103 -7.83 0.93 5.69
N TRP A 104 -8.69 0.01 5.30
CA TRP A 104 -9.10 -1.08 6.19
C TRP A 104 -9.37 -2.35 5.42
N ALA A 105 -9.27 -3.46 6.13
CA ALA A 105 -9.70 -4.74 5.63
C ALA A 105 -11.06 -5.12 6.21
N SER A 106 -11.91 -5.73 5.40
CA SER A 106 -13.04 -6.51 5.85
C SER A 106 -12.99 -7.90 5.23
N TYR A 107 -13.71 -8.84 5.84
CA TYR A 107 -13.97 -10.12 5.23
C TYR A 107 -15.37 -10.59 5.59
N GLU A 108 -15.97 -11.35 4.68
CA GLU A 108 -17.27 -11.95 4.86
C GLU A 108 -17.12 -13.48 4.89
N ASN A 109 -17.89 -14.12 5.77
CA ASN A 109 -17.99 -15.57 5.85
C ASN A 109 -19.44 -15.95 5.52
N ALA A 110 -19.66 -16.54 4.35
CA ALA A 110 -20.97 -17.05 3.93
C ALA A 110 -21.11 -18.57 4.20
N GLY A 111 -20.74 -19.02 5.40
CA GLY A 111 -21.03 -20.39 5.85
C GLY A 111 -19.90 -21.40 5.60
N GLY A 112 -18.69 -21.05 6.03
CA GLY A 112 -17.55 -21.97 6.02
C GLY A 112 -16.35 -21.43 5.25
N TRP A 113 -15.21 -22.04 5.47
CA TRP A 113 -13.89 -21.57 5.05
C TRP A 113 -13.74 -21.35 3.53
N ARG A 114 -14.49 -22.10 2.69
CA ARG A 114 -14.51 -21.92 1.23
C ARG A 114 -15.17 -20.62 0.76
N ASN A 115 -16.01 -20.04 1.60
CA ASN A 115 -16.83 -18.87 1.28
C ASN A 115 -16.27 -17.59 1.90
N TRP A 116 -15.00 -17.62 2.31
CA TRP A 116 -14.32 -16.44 2.82
C TRP A 116 -13.90 -15.54 1.68
N HIS A 117 -14.35 -14.30 1.75
CA HIS A 117 -14.03 -13.28 0.78
C HIS A 117 -13.53 -12.04 1.51
N TYR A 118 -12.32 -11.60 1.19
CA TYR A 118 -11.75 -10.39 1.76
C TYR A 118 -11.95 -9.20 0.84
N ARG A 119 -11.95 -8.00 1.42
CA ARG A 119 -11.83 -6.72 0.72
C ARG A 119 -10.88 -5.80 1.48
N ILE A 120 -10.02 -5.10 0.77
CA ILE A 120 -9.23 -3.98 1.28
C ILE A 120 -9.82 -2.72 0.68
N PHE A 121 -10.18 -1.76 1.53
CA PHE A 121 -10.74 -0.48 1.13
C PHE A 121 -9.73 0.64 1.31
N ALA A 122 -9.93 1.71 0.55
CA ALA A 122 -9.28 3.00 0.72
C ALA A 122 -10.34 4.11 0.78
N GLN A 123 -10.13 5.08 1.64
CA GLN A 123 -10.93 6.31 1.74
C GLN A 123 -9.98 7.49 1.91
N SER A 124 -10.17 8.54 1.11
CA SER A 124 -9.44 9.78 1.31
C SER A 124 -9.79 10.38 2.68
N LYS A 125 -8.78 10.83 3.41
CA LYS A 125 -8.97 11.59 4.65
C LYS A 125 -9.74 12.89 4.44
N SER A 126 -9.83 13.38 3.20
CA SER A 126 -10.64 14.54 2.83
C SER A 126 -12.14 14.22 2.64
N GLY A 127 -12.59 12.99 2.93
CA GLY A 127 -14.01 12.61 2.94
C GLY A 127 -14.56 12.00 1.66
N SER A 128 -13.80 11.12 0.98
CA SER A 128 -14.34 10.38 -0.18
C SER A 128 -15.26 9.25 0.24
N VAL A 129 -16.02 8.69 -0.72
CA VAL A 129 -16.66 7.38 -0.53
C VAL A 129 -15.55 6.31 -0.47
N PRO A 130 -15.64 5.32 0.44
CA PRO A 130 -14.77 4.16 0.43
C PRO A 130 -14.76 3.40 -0.90
N VAL A 131 -13.60 3.00 -1.38
CA VAL A 131 -13.47 2.16 -2.59
C VAL A 131 -12.66 0.90 -2.32
N PRO A 132 -13.09 -0.28 -2.79
CA PRO A 132 -12.26 -1.48 -2.70
C PRO A 132 -11.05 -1.33 -3.61
N ILE A 133 -9.85 -1.47 -3.05
CA ILE A 133 -8.59 -1.52 -3.80
C ILE A 133 -8.16 -2.96 -4.07
N SER A 134 -8.50 -3.91 -3.21
CA SER A 134 -8.16 -5.32 -3.37
C SER A 134 -9.31 -6.21 -2.89
N GLU A 135 -9.52 -7.35 -3.54
CA GLU A 135 -10.48 -8.36 -3.10
C GLU A 135 -10.13 -9.76 -3.60
N GLY A 136 -10.71 -10.78 -2.98
CA GLY A 136 -10.57 -12.16 -3.42
C GLY A 136 -10.90 -13.19 -2.35
N ALA A 137 -10.56 -14.45 -2.64
CA ALA A 137 -10.71 -15.54 -1.68
C ALA A 137 -9.64 -15.42 -0.58
N GLY A 138 -10.06 -15.38 0.67
CA GLY A 138 -9.14 -15.25 1.80
C GLY A 138 -9.78 -14.85 3.11
N ALA A 139 -9.07 -15.17 4.17
CA ALA A 139 -9.50 -15.12 5.55
C ALA A 139 -8.39 -14.58 6.46
N MET A 140 -8.76 -14.10 7.65
CA MET A 140 -7.81 -13.80 8.73
C MET A 140 -6.73 -12.79 8.32
N ILE A 141 -7.17 -11.57 8.04
CA ILE A 141 -6.23 -10.46 7.81
C ILE A 141 -5.72 -9.99 9.18
N ASN A 142 -4.48 -10.38 9.51
CA ASN A 142 -3.91 -10.13 10.83
C ASN A 142 -3.21 -8.77 10.94
N TRP A 143 -2.71 -8.23 9.83
CA TRP A 143 -2.09 -6.90 9.80
C TRP A 143 -2.26 -6.24 8.43
N LEU A 144 -2.25 -4.91 8.44
CA LEU A 144 -2.34 -4.02 7.30
C LEU A 144 -1.37 -2.85 7.54
N VAL A 145 -0.53 -2.52 6.57
CA VAL A 145 0.42 -1.41 6.65
C VAL A 145 0.40 -0.63 5.34
N ALA A 146 0.25 0.70 5.41
CA ALA A 146 0.33 1.59 4.27
C ALA A 146 1.60 2.45 4.41
N ARG A 147 2.55 2.28 3.50
CA ARG A 147 3.83 3.02 3.51
C ARG A 147 4.48 3.00 2.13
N ASP A 148 5.23 4.04 1.81
CA ASP A 148 6.10 4.12 0.61
C ASP A 148 5.33 3.83 -0.70
N GLY A 149 4.06 4.25 -0.78
CA GLY A 149 3.20 4.03 -1.95
C GLY A 149 2.58 2.63 -2.04
N PHE A 150 2.65 1.81 -0.98
CA PHE A 150 2.09 0.46 -0.96
C PHE A 150 1.24 0.21 0.27
N VAL A 151 0.19 -0.58 0.07
CA VAL A 151 -0.53 -1.29 1.12
C VAL A 151 -0.03 -2.73 1.14
N ASN A 152 0.41 -3.18 2.31
CA ASN A 152 0.88 -4.53 2.55
C ASN A 152 -0.03 -5.18 3.60
N TRP A 153 -0.36 -6.45 3.43
CA TRP A 153 -1.16 -7.20 4.40
C TRP A 153 -0.79 -8.67 4.42
N SER A 154 -1.01 -9.33 5.55
CA SER A 154 -1.00 -10.79 5.59
C SER A 154 -2.41 -11.34 5.54
N MET A 155 -2.58 -12.47 4.86
CA MET A 155 -3.85 -13.15 4.80
C MET A 155 -3.66 -14.65 4.62
N ALA A 156 -4.51 -15.44 5.29
CA ALA A 156 -4.65 -16.85 4.97
C ALA A 156 -5.50 -16.97 3.71
N THR A 157 -4.92 -17.46 2.62
CA THR A 157 -5.65 -17.65 1.36
C THR A 157 -5.80 -19.12 1.03
N CYS A 158 -6.69 -19.41 0.08
CA CYS A 158 -6.85 -20.74 -0.50
C CYS A 158 -6.24 -20.74 -1.91
N PRO A 159 -4.90 -20.87 -2.07
CA PRO A 159 -4.24 -20.58 -3.34
C PRO A 159 -4.43 -21.65 -4.43
N VAL A 160 -4.89 -22.88 -4.10
CA VAL A 160 -4.94 -23.96 -5.10
C VAL A 160 -6.18 -24.85 -4.99
N SER A 161 -6.59 -25.23 -3.79
CA SER A 161 -7.91 -25.81 -3.58
C SER A 161 -8.38 -25.53 -2.16
N CYS A 162 -9.61 -25.04 -2.03
CA CYS A 162 -10.24 -24.90 -0.73
C CYS A 162 -10.65 -26.28 -0.20
N ASP A 163 -9.82 -27.32 -0.27
CA ASP A 163 -10.14 -28.67 0.21
C ASP A 163 -9.49 -29.04 1.56
N THR A 164 -8.38 -28.41 1.94
CA THR A 164 -7.80 -28.49 3.29
C THR A 164 -7.56 -27.09 3.88
N ALA A 165 -7.84 -26.91 5.18
CA ALA A 165 -7.59 -25.64 5.86
C ALA A 165 -6.08 -25.40 5.97
N ASP A 166 -5.50 -24.75 4.95
CA ASP A 166 -4.13 -24.26 5.00
C ASP A 166 -4.14 -22.87 5.62
N TYR A 167 -3.74 -22.78 6.89
CA TYR A 167 -3.61 -21.51 7.63
C TYR A 167 -2.33 -20.75 7.30
N ARG A 168 -1.58 -21.15 6.27
CA ARG A 168 -0.42 -20.37 5.83
C ARG A 168 -0.84 -18.97 5.47
N THR A 169 -0.24 -18.02 6.19
CA THR A 169 -0.43 -16.61 5.95
C THR A 169 0.55 -16.17 4.88
N HIS A 170 0.03 -15.62 3.80
CA HIS A 170 0.81 -15.04 2.73
C HIS A 170 0.85 -13.52 2.88
N VAL A 171 1.97 -12.92 2.52
CA VAL A 171 2.11 -11.46 2.47
C VAL A 171 1.77 -10.98 1.07
N TYR A 172 0.79 -10.09 1.01
CA TYR A 172 0.35 -9.41 -0.19
C TYR A 172 0.82 -7.97 -0.16
N ARG A 173 1.06 -7.42 -1.35
CA ARG A 173 1.48 -6.05 -1.55
C ARG A 173 0.72 -5.48 -2.74
N GLN A 174 0.17 -4.28 -2.57
CA GLN A 174 -0.50 -3.56 -3.63
C GLN A 174 -0.11 -2.09 -3.61
N PRO A 175 0.12 -1.44 -4.77
CA PRO A 175 0.24 0.00 -4.83
C PRO A 175 -1.03 0.69 -4.29
N ASN A 176 -0.86 1.65 -3.37
CA ASN A 176 -1.94 2.26 -2.58
C ASN A 176 -2.76 3.34 -3.31
N GLY A 177 -3.04 3.13 -4.61
CA GLY A 177 -3.50 4.16 -5.55
C GLY A 177 -2.44 4.53 -6.60
N GLY A 178 -1.29 3.86 -6.57
CA GLY A 178 -0.26 3.97 -7.59
C GLY A 178 -0.72 3.47 -8.96
N LYS A 179 -0.21 4.09 -10.02
CA LYS A 179 -0.41 3.64 -11.39
C LYS A 179 0.50 2.45 -11.69
N ALA A 180 0.01 1.51 -12.49
CA ALA A 180 0.84 0.50 -13.11
C ALA A 180 1.55 1.11 -14.32
N TYR A 181 2.84 0.82 -14.47
CA TYR A 181 3.63 1.24 -15.62
C TYR A 181 4.20 0.01 -16.31
N PHE A 182 4.12 -0.02 -17.64
CA PHE A 182 4.72 -1.08 -18.44
C PHE A 182 5.19 -0.55 -19.80
N ALA A 183 6.26 -1.16 -20.30
CA ALA A 183 6.85 -0.83 -21.58
C ALA A 183 6.22 -1.64 -22.71
N GLN A 184 5.91 -0.98 -23.82
CA GLN A 184 5.55 -1.61 -25.09
C GLN A 184 6.49 -1.08 -26.16
N SER A 185 7.33 -1.95 -26.75
CA SER A 185 8.17 -1.57 -27.88
C SER A 185 7.35 -1.31 -29.15
N ALA A 186 7.83 -0.40 -29.99
CA ALA A 186 7.26 -0.20 -31.32
C ALA A 186 7.39 -1.49 -32.16
N TYR A 187 6.39 -1.72 -33.01
CA TYR A 187 6.44 -2.73 -34.06
C TYR A 187 5.95 -2.11 -35.37
N SER A 188 6.21 -2.75 -36.52
CA SER A 188 5.98 -2.19 -37.87
C SER A 188 4.81 -1.20 -37.99
N SER A 189 3.61 -1.57 -37.52
CA SER A 189 2.39 -0.77 -37.61
C SER A 189 2.01 0.04 -36.36
N PHE A 190 2.73 -0.08 -35.23
CA PHE A 190 2.38 0.58 -33.97
C PHE A 190 3.57 1.33 -33.35
N ASP A 191 3.29 2.47 -32.74
CA ASP A 191 4.29 3.19 -31.95
C ASP A 191 4.50 2.47 -30.61
N GLY A 192 5.74 2.53 -30.12
CA GLY A 192 6.05 2.11 -28.77
C GLY A 192 5.51 3.11 -27.76
N CYS A 193 5.36 2.64 -26.53
CA CYS A 193 4.72 3.39 -25.47
C CYS A 193 5.21 2.96 -24.09
N ILE A 194 5.53 3.94 -23.24
CA ILE A 194 5.48 3.73 -21.79
C ILE A 194 4.03 3.96 -21.35
N VAL A 195 3.35 2.87 -21.05
CA VAL A 195 1.95 2.89 -20.65
C VAL A 195 1.86 3.15 -19.16
N ARG A 196 0.92 4.01 -18.78
CA ARG A 196 0.45 4.22 -17.41
C ARG A 196 -1.01 3.84 -17.33
N ALA A 197 -1.38 2.97 -16.40
CA ALA A 197 -2.76 2.55 -16.19
C ALA A 197 -3.10 2.49 -14.69
N ASN A 198 -4.39 2.44 -14.36
CA ASN A 198 -4.80 2.00 -13.03
C ASN A 198 -4.40 0.53 -12.83
N PRO A 199 -4.25 0.05 -11.58
CA PRO A 199 -3.97 -1.37 -11.31
C PRO A 199 -4.98 -2.35 -11.92
N ASN A 200 -6.23 -1.92 -12.14
CA ASN A 200 -7.27 -2.70 -12.81
C ASN A 200 -7.23 -2.61 -14.36
N GLY A 201 -6.19 -2.00 -14.93
CA GLY A 201 -6.02 -1.81 -16.38
C GLY A 201 -6.80 -0.64 -16.99
N ALA A 202 -7.71 -0.01 -16.25
CA ALA A 202 -8.48 1.14 -16.76
C ALA A 202 -7.62 2.41 -16.89
N GLY A 203 -8.05 3.33 -17.76
CA GLY A 203 -7.40 4.64 -17.93
C GLY A 203 -5.97 4.55 -18.47
N ALA A 204 -5.67 3.51 -19.25
CA ALA A 204 -4.38 3.32 -19.89
C ALA A 204 -4.06 4.50 -20.83
N THR A 205 -2.91 5.14 -20.63
CA THR A 205 -2.42 6.23 -21.47
C THR A 205 -0.92 6.14 -21.69
N CYS A 206 -0.44 6.67 -22.82
CA CYS A 206 0.97 6.75 -23.12
C CYS A 206 1.56 8.02 -22.53
N ILE A 207 2.54 7.87 -21.64
CA ILE A 207 3.28 9.00 -21.06
C ILE A 207 4.58 9.31 -21.80
N ASP A 208 5.05 8.37 -22.62
CA ASP A 208 6.08 8.55 -23.65
C ASP A 208 5.68 7.68 -24.84
N ARG A 209 5.71 8.23 -26.06
CA ARG A 209 5.26 7.53 -27.28
C ARG A 209 6.17 7.87 -28.45
N GLY A 210 6.52 6.87 -29.26
CA GLY A 210 7.22 7.07 -30.53
C GLY A 210 7.69 5.78 -31.18
N LYS A 211 8.41 5.89 -32.29
CA LYS A 211 9.05 4.76 -32.98
C LYS A 211 10.32 4.33 -32.27
N HIS A 212 10.17 3.84 -31.05
CA HIS A 212 11.27 3.44 -30.17
C HIS A 212 11.10 2.00 -29.67
N SER A 213 12.22 1.37 -29.35
CA SER A 213 12.26 0.15 -28.56
C SER A 213 12.28 0.50 -27.08
N TYR A 214 11.28 0.03 -26.35
CA TYR A 214 11.20 0.13 -24.89
C TYR A 214 11.42 -1.24 -24.26
N ILE A 215 12.39 -1.32 -23.35
CA ILE A 215 12.85 -2.61 -22.80
C ILE A 215 12.33 -2.81 -21.37
N ASP A 216 12.43 -1.79 -20.52
CA ASP A 216 12.06 -1.89 -19.11
C ASP A 216 11.62 -0.54 -18.55
N VAL A 217 10.87 -0.59 -17.44
CA VAL A 217 10.43 0.57 -16.66
C VAL A 217 10.51 0.29 -15.16
N LYS A 218 10.94 1.29 -14.39
CA LYS A 218 11.01 1.32 -12.93
C LYS A 218 10.47 2.65 -12.43
N VAL A 219 9.90 2.66 -11.24
CA VAL A 219 9.19 3.82 -10.70
C VAL A 219 9.53 3.97 -9.23
N ASP A 220 9.79 5.21 -8.82
CA ASP A 220 9.89 5.60 -7.41
C ASP A 220 8.78 6.58 -7.05
N ASP A 221 8.90 7.27 -5.91
CA ASP A 221 7.88 8.20 -5.42
C ASP A 221 7.73 9.45 -6.29
N THR A 222 8.74 9.78 -7.11
CA THR A 222 8.85 11.06 -7.82
C THR A 222 9.04 10.92 -9.33
N HIS A 223 9.55 9.79 -9.82
CA HIS A 223 9.95 9.62 -11.20
C HIS A 223 9.63 8.23 -11.77
N VAL A 224 9.48 8.20 -13.10
CA VAL A 224 9.45 6.99 -13.93
C VAL A 224 10.76 6.94 -14.70
N TYR A 225 11.51 5.84 -14.54
CA TYR A 225 12.76 5.54 -15.24
C TYR A 225 12.51 4.43 -16.24
N PHE A 226 13.00 4.57 -17.47
CA PHE A 226 12.78 3.55 -18.49
C PHE A 226 13.93 3.49 -19.49
N ILE A 227 14.05 2.35 -20.16
CA ILE A 227 15.03 2.14 -21.23
C ILE A 227 14.35 2.35 -22.57
N ARG A 228 14.86 3.28 -23.37
CA ARG A 228 14.40 3.62 -24.72
C ARG A 228 15.58 3.63 -25.68
N ASP A 229 15.53 2.79 -26.70
CA ASP A 229 16.58 2.61 -27.71
C ASP A 229 17.96 2.29 -27.13
N GLY A 230 17.99 1.62 -25.97
CA GLY A 230 19.23 1.26 -25.26
C GLY A 230 19.70 2.31 -24.25
N ASP A 231 19.14 3.52 -24.26
CA ASP A 231 19.46 4.59 -23.32
C ASP A 231 18.47 4.64 -22.14
N VAL A 232 18.92 5.19 -21.00
CA VAL A 232 18.08 5.38 -19.80
C VAL A 232 17.49 6.79 -19.77
N TRP A 233 16.17 6.87 -19.66
CA TRP A 233 15.40 8.11 -19.61
C TRP A 233 14.65 8.22 -18.28
N ARG A 234 14.30 9.46 -17.90
CA ARG A 234 13.45 9.74 -16.74
C ARG A 234 12.37 10.76 -17.06
N LEU A 235 11.21 10.59 -16.45
CA LEU A 235 10.10 11.56 -16.46
C LEU A 235 9.56 11.75 -15.04
N PRO A 236 9.00 12.92 -14.69
CA PRO A 236 8.24 13.07 -13.46
C PRO A 236 7.09 12.06 -13.39
N ARG A 237 6.84 11.51 -12.20
CA ARG A 237 5.71 10.61 -11.96
C ARG A 237 4.39 11.39 -12.11
N GLN A 238 3.52 10.89 -12.98
CA GLN A 238 2.21 11.47 -13.27
C GLN A 238 1.05 10.66 -12.71
#